data_AF-A0A920BEP1-F1
#
_entry.id   AF-A0A920BEP1-F1
#
_cell.length_a   1.000
_cell.length_b   1.000
_cell.length_c   1.000
_cell.angle_alpha   90.00
_cell.angle_beta   90.00
_cell.angle_gamma   90.00
#
_symmetry.space_group_name_H-M   'P 1'
#
loop_
_entity.id
_entity.type
_entity.pdbx_description
1 polymer ?
#
loop_
_entity_poly.entity_id
_entity_poly.type
_entity_poly.pdbx_seq_one_letter_code
_entity_poly.pdbx_strand_id
1 'polypeptide(L)'
;MGQRVPLDQIALHFHDTRGQALANLYACLELGVSVIDSSVAGLGGCPYASGASGNVATEDVIFMLDGMGIETGIDSEKLMDVVQFVSQSLGRPPQSRVGRANLNH
;
A
#
# COMPACT_ATOMS: atom_id res chain seq x y z
N MET A 1 -21.70 -3.20 -4.79
CA MET A 1 -21.85 -2.34 -3.59
C MET A 1 -22.42 -0.97 -3.93
N GLY A 2 -21.97 -0.30 -5.01
CA GLY A 2 -22.47 1.03 -5.40
C GLY A 2 -24.00 1.18 -5.61
N GLN A 3 -24.74 0.06 -5.74
CA GLN A 3 -26.20 0.08 -5.84
C GLN A 3 -26.94 0.11 -4.49
N ARG A 4 -26.23 -0.09 -3.36
CA ARG A 4 -26.81 -0.11 -2.01
C ARG A 4 -26.13 0.83 -1.03
N VAL A 5 -24.82 1.05 -1.20
CA VAL A 5 -24.02 1.98 -0.40
C VAL A 5 -23.34 2.96 -1.37
N PRO A 6 -23.45 4.27 -1.13
CA PRO A 6 -22.73 5.29 -1.91
C PRO A 6 -21.22 5.03 -1.96
N LEU A 7 -20.57 5.33 -3.10
CA LEU A 7 -19.14 5.05 -3.31
C LEU A 7 -18.23 5.83 -2.36
N ASP A 8 -18.63 7.04 -1.96
CA ASP A 8 -17.93 7.90 -0.99
C ASP A 8 -17.98 7.35 0.45
N GLN A 9 -18.75 6.29 0.70
CA GLN A 9 -18.81 5.57 1.98
C GLN A 9 -18.10 4.21 1.92
N ILE A 10 -17.32 3.95 0.86
CA ILE A 10 -16.60 2.69 0.67
C ILE A 10 -15.10 2.98 0.73
N ALA A 11 -14.39 2.18 1.54
CA ALA A 11 -12.93 2.13 1.57
C ALA A 11 -12.44 0.74 1.12
N LEU A 12 -11.25 0.70 0.54
CA LEU A 12 -10.60 -0.53 0.08
C LEU A 12 -9.48 -0.93 1.05
N HIS A 13 -9.51 -2.16 1.55
CA HIS A 13 -8.44 -2.73 2.37
C HIS A 13 -8.00 -4.07 1.77
N PHE A 14 -6.87 -4.08 1.08
CA PHE A 14 -6.33 -5.30 0.46
C PHE A 14 -5.00 -5.71 1.08
N HIS A 15 -4.85 -7.02 1.28
CA HIS A 15 -3.58 -7.65 1.60
C HIS A 15 -2.86 -8.06 0.32
N ASP A 16 -1.55 -7.89 0.27
CA ASP A 16 -0.76 -8.26 -0.92
C ASP A 16 -0.21 -9.68 -0.86
N THR A 17 -0.96 -10.58 -0.23
CA THR A 17 -0.48 -11.94 0.07
C THR A 17 -0.02 -12.70 -1.18
N ARG A 18 -0.69 -12.46 -2.30
CA ARG A 18 -0.45 -13.12 -3.60
C ARG A 18 -0.12 -12.12 -4.72
N GLY A 19 0.37 -10.94 -4.36
CA GLY A 19 0.75 -9.91 -5.34
C GLY A 19 -0.42 -9.31 -6.13
N GLN A 20 -1.65 -9.39 -5.60
CA GLN A 20 -2.87 -8.94 -6.28
C GLN A 20 -3.42 -7.61 -5.77
N ALA A 21 -2.87 -7.05 -4.69
CA ALA A 21 -3.51 -5.91 -4.04
C ALA A 21 -3.56 -4.68 -4.94
N LEU A 22 -2.47 -4.31 -5.60
CA LEU A 22 -2.43 -3.16 -6.52
C LEU A 22 -3.37 -3.35 -7.73
N ALA A 23 -3.45 -4.56 -8.28
CA ALA A 23 -4.35 -4.85 -9.39
C ALA A 23 -5.83 -4.71 -8.97
N ASN A 24 -6.17 -5.19 -7.77
CA ASN A 24 -7.51 -5.03 -7.21
C ASN A 24 -7.84 -3.57 -6.90
N LEU A 25 -6.88 -2.81 -6.35
CA LEU A 25 -7.03 -1.37 -6.11
C LEU A 25 -7.29 -0.64 -7.43
N TYR A 26 -6.48 -0.88 -8.46
CA TYR A 26 -6.68 -0.32 -9.79
C TYR A 26 -8.09 -0.61 -10.32
N ALA A 27 -8.52 -1.87 -10.27
CA ALA A 27 -9.87 -2.25 -10.72
C ALA A 27 -10.99 -1.54 -9.95
N CYS A 28 -10.81 -1.25 -8.66
CA CYS A 28 -11.80 -0.52 -7.86
C CYS A 28 -11.72 1.00 -8.05
N LEU A 29 -10.55 1.56 -8.33
CA LEU A 29 -10.37 2.97 -8.68
C LEU A 29 -11.11 3.31 -9.97
N GLU A 30 -11.07 2.42 -10.97
CA GLU A 30 -11.86 2.53 -12.21
C GLU A 30 -13.38 2.56 -11.96
N LEU A 31 -13.84 2.04 -10.81
CA LEU A 31 -15.24 2.10 -10.38
C LEU A 31 -15.57 3.34 -9.55
N GLY A 32 -14.60 4.23 -9.30
CA GLY A 32 -14.77 5.50 -8.61
C GLY A 32 -14.61 5.46 -7.09
N VAL A 33 -14.07 4.38 -6.51
CA VAL A 33 -13.73 4.35 -5.08
C VAL A 33 -12.42 5.11 -4.86
N SER A 34 -12.38 6.01 -3.87
CA SER A 34 -11.24 6.94 -3.66
C SER A 34 -10.60 6.86 -2.28
N VAL A 35 -11.05 5.96 -1.40
CA VAL A 35 -10.47 5.76 -0.06
C VAL A 35 -9.79 4.39 -0.01
N ILE A 36 -8.50 4.38 0.32
CA ILE A 36 -7.65 3.18 0.33
C ILE A 36 -6.92 3.07 1.66
N ASP A 37 -7.10 1.95 2.33
CA ASP A 37 -6.30 1.55 3.49
C ASP A 37 -5.04 0.80 3.02
N SER A 38 -3.91 1.18 3.59
CA SER A 38 -2.60 0.57 3.30
C SER A 38 -1.72 0.61 4.56
N SER A 39 -0.53 0.02 4.50
CA SER A 39 0.40 0.06 5.64
C SER A 39 1.83 0.35 5.17
N VAL A 40 2.51 1.29 5.83
CA VAL A 40 3.89 1.67 5.47
C VAL A 40 4.81 0.45 5.51
N ALA A 41 5.80 0.36 4.61
CA ALA A 41 6.73 -0.78 4.54
C ALA A 41 6.05 -2.13 4.27
N GLY A 42 4.76 -2.16 3.92
CA GLY A 42 3.95 -3.37 3.85
C GLY A 42 3.78 -4.05 5.20
N LEU A 43 3.68 -3.27 6.28
CA LEU A 43 3.46 -3.80 7.62
C LEU A 43 2.15 -4.59 7.72
N GLY A 44 2.15 -5.54 8.65
CA GLY A 44 1.10 -6.54 8.78
C GLY A 44 1.61 -7.94 8.41
N GLY A 45 0.71 -8.92 8.53
CA GLY A 45 1.07 -10.33 8.50
C GLY A 45 1.47 -10.84 9.89
N CYS A 46 1.18 -12.11 10.15
CA CYS A 46 1.47 -12.72 11.44
C CYS A 46 2.87 -13.34 11.40
N PRO A 47 3.81 -12.95 12.29
CA PRO A 47 5.13 -13.57 12.34
C PRO A 47 5.09 -15.08 12.66
N TYR A 48 3.96 -15.57 13.19
CA TYR A 48 3.72 -16.97 13.51
C TYR A 48 2.96 -17.75 12.42
N ALA A 49 2.47 -17.09 11.35
CA ALA A 49 1.76 -17.74 10.26
C ALA A 49 2.53 -17.57 8.94
N SER A 50 3.28 -18.62 8.57
CA SER A 50 3.99 -18.69 7.30
C SER A 50 3.03 -18.53 6.12
N GLY A 51 3.22 -17.48 5.32
CA GLY A 51 2.45 -17.23 4.09
C GLY A 51 1.39 -16.13 4.19
N ALA A 52 1.22 -15.46 5.34
CA ALA A 52 0.43 -14.24 5.42
C ALA A 52 1.31 -13.03 5.10
N SER A 53 1.55 -12.73 3.81
CA SER A 53 2.13 -11.43 3.42
C SER A 53 1.18 -10.32 3.88
N GLY A 54 1.76 -9.18 4.26
CA GLY A 54 1.08 -8.11 4.97
C GLY A 54 0.05 -7.34 4.14
N ASN A 55 -0.32 -6.18 4.67
CA ASN A 55 -1.13 -5.22 3.93
C ASN A 55 -0.40 -4.80 2.65
N VAL A 56 -1.14 -4.24 1.69
CA VAL A 56 -0.52 -3.50 0.60
C VAL A 56 0.34 -2.36 1.16
N ALA A 57 1.55 -2.20 0.62
CA ALA A 57 2.47 -1.18 1.11
C ALA A 57 2.03 0.22 0.66
N THR A 58 2.01 1.18 1.57
CA THR A 58 1.59 2.56 1.25
C THR A 58 2.43 3.15 0.12
N GLU A 59 3.74 3.01 0.17
CA GLU A 59 4.67 3.51 -0.85
C GLU A 59 4.50 2.83 -2.22
N ASP A 60 4.04 1.57 -2.25
CA ASP A 60 3.72 0.89 -3.52
C ASP A 60 2.42 1.45 -4.12
N VAL A 61 1.44 1.80 -3.27
CA VAL A 61 0.20 2.47 -3.70
C VAL A 61 0.50 3.88 -4.20
N ILE A 62 1.27 4.68 -3.46
CA ILE A 62 1.63 6.05 -3.86
C ILE A 62 2.41 6.04 -5.17
N PHE A 63 3.38 5.15 -5.34
CA PHE A 63 4.11 5.04 -6.61
C PHE A 63 3.18 4.75 -7.79
N MET A 64 2.19 3.87 -7.62
CA MET A 64 1.19 3.59 -8.66
C MET A 64 0.34 4.83 -8.96
N LEU A 65 -0.18 5.51 -7.93
CA LEU A 65 -1.05 6.67 -8.09
C LEU A 65 -0.30 7.86 -8.70
N ASP A 66 0.94 8.12 -8.29
CA ASP A 66 1.81 9.14 -8.88
C ASP A 66 2.04 8.86 -10.37
N GLY A 67 2.34 7.60 -10.72
CA GLY A 67 2.51 7.16 -12.12
C GLY A 67 1.23 7.30 -12.97
N MET A 68 0.07 7.28 -12.32
CA MET A 68 -1.23 7.53 -12.96
C MET A 68 -1.62 9.02 -12.98
N GLY A 69 -0.85 9.90 -12.31
CA GLY A 69 -1.18 11.31 -12.17
C GLY A 69 -2.36 11.58 -11.21
N ILE A 70 -2.63 10.69 -10.26
CA ILE A 70 -3.69 10.85 -9.25
C ILE A 70 -3.10 11.53 -8.01
N GLU A 71 -3.65 12.67 -7.63
CA GLU A 71 -3.20 13.43 -6.46
C GLU A 71 -3.65 12.75 -5.15
N THR A 72 -2.69 12.57 -4.25
CA THR A 72 -2.92 12.01 -2.91
C THR A 72 -2.62 12.99 -1.77
N GLY A 73 -1.86 14.05 -2.06
CA GLY A 73 -1.33 15.00 -1.07
C GLY A 73 -0.20 14.42 -0.20
N ILE A 74 0.29 13.22 -0.50
CA ILE A 74 1.40 12.59 0.22
C ILE A 74 2.73 12.98 -0.41
N ASP A 75 3.69 13.32 0.44
CA ASP A 75 5.07 13.61 0.05
C ASP A 75 5.87 12.30 -0.01
N SER A 76 6.25 11.87 -1.21
CA SER A 76 6.94 10.61 -1.46
C SER A 76 8.33 10.54 -0.84
N GLU A 77 9.04 11.67 -0.71
CA GLU A 77 10.35 11.71 -0.03
C GLU A 77 10.17 11.50 1.48
N LYS A 78 9.27 12.25 2.11
CA LYS A 78 8.96 12.06 3.54
C LYS A 78 8.40 10.67 3.84
N LEU A 79 7.60 10.11 2.94
CA LEU A 79 7.10 8.74 3.08
C LEU A 79 8.26 7.74 3.12
N MET A 80 9.26 7.91 2.25
CA MET A 80 10.44 7.04 2.22
C MET A 80 11.28 7.14 3.50
N ASP A 81 11.39 8.32 4.11
CA ASP A 81 12.03 8.48 5.43
C ASP A 81 11.33 7.62 6.50
N VAL A 82 9.99 7.60 6.48
CA VAL A 82 9.20 6.77 7.40
C VAL A 82 9.40 5.29 7.12
N VAL A 83 9.42 4.88 5.84
CA VAL A 83 9.69 3.48 5.44
C VAL A 83 11.06 3.03 5.97
N GLN A 84 12.08 3.88 5.83
CA GLN A 84 13.42 3.59 6.35
C GLN A 84 13.42 3.47 7.87
N PHE A 85 12.84 4.45 8.57
CA PHE A 85 12.75 4.47 10.03
C PHE A 85 12.07 3.20 10.58
N VAL A 86 10.94 2.80 10.00
CA VAL A 86 10.21 1.60 10.42
C VAL A 86 11.03 0.33 10.18
N SER A 87 11.66 0.23 9.01
CA SER A 87 12.48 -0.94 8.65
C SER A 87 13.67 -1.10 9.60
N GLN A 88 14.35 0.00 9.92
CA GLN A 88 15.44 0.02 10.90
C GLN A 88 14.95 -0.35 12.31
N SER A 89 13.83 0.23 12.74
CA SER A 89 13.26 -0.02 14.07
C SER A 89 12.86 -1.49 14.27
N LEU A 90 12.40 -2.15 13.21
CA LEU A 90 12.03 -3.56 13.24
C LEU A 90 13.19 -4.51 12.92
N GLY A 91 14.37 -3.98 12.55
CA GLY A 91 15.53 -4.78 12.17
C GLY A 91 15.30 -5.67 10.95
N ARG A 92 14.41 -5.29 10.04
CA ARG A 92 14.08 -6.07 8.83
C ARG A 92 13.80 -5.16 7.63
N PRO A 93 14.12 -5.60 6.41
CA PRO A 93 13.82 -4.81 5.21
C PRO A 93 12.31 -4.64 5.00
N PRO A 94 11.88 -3.59 4.29
CA PRO A 94 10.46 -3.41 3.96
C PRO A 94 9.97 -4.57 3.09
N GLN A 95 8.66 -4.85 3.15
CA GLN A 95 8.01 -5.78 2.22
C GLN A 95 7.72 -5.14 0.86
N SER A 96 7.55 -3.82 0.84
CA SER A 96 7.35 -3.01 -0.35
C SER A 96 8.40 -3.26 -1.43
N ARG A 97 7.95 -3.23 -2.68
CA ARG A 97 8.83 -3.27 -3.85
C ARG A 97 9.54 -1.92 -4.05
N VAL A 98 8.82 -0.81 -3.94
CA VAL A 98 9.38 0.56 -4.04
C VAL A 98 10.38 0.83 -2.92
N GLY A 99 10.03 0.50 -1.68
CA GLY A 99 10.90 0.65 -0.53
C GLY A 99 12.21 -0.13 -0.67
N ARG A 100 12.14 -1.37 -1.19
CA ARG A 100 13.35 -2.16 -1.49
C ARG A 100 14.17 -1.57 -2.63
N ALA A 101 13.54 -1.03 -3.66
CA ALA A 101 14.29 -0.40 -4.76
C ALA A 101 15.05 0.85 -4.28
N ASN A 102 14.45 1.63 -3.38
CA ASN A 102 14.98 2.92 -2.97
C ASN A 102 15.95 2.85 -1.77
N LEU A 103 15.85 1.84 -0.91
CA LEU A 103 16.67 1.73 0.32
C LEU A 103 17.87 0.79 0.21
N ASN A 104 18.05 0.09 -0.92
CA ASN A 104 19.18 -0.84 -1.13
C ASN A 104 20.40 -0.17 -1.81
N HIS A 105 20.52 1.16 -1.68
CA HIS A 105 21.67 1.96 -2.10
C HIS A 105 22.24 2.72 -0.90
#